data_AF-A0A3R6DMV1-F1
#
_entry.id   AF-A0A3R6DMV1-F1
#
_cell.length_a   1.000
_cell.length_b   1.000
_cell.length_c   1.000
_cell.angle_alpha   90.00
_cell.angle_beta   90.00
_cell.angle_gamma   90.00
#
_symmetry.space_group_name_H-M   'P 1'
#
loop_
_entity.id
_entity.type
_entity.pdbx_description
1 polymer ?
#
loop_
_entity_poly.entity_id
_entity_poly.type
_entity_poly.pdbx_seq_one_letter_code
_entity_poly.pdbx_strand_id
1 'polypeptide(L)'
;MEKNIWEYVKNSKGEVIEKVADYIGVESFAKVIESLYRECLENFDDADDLDEYIADLYGKNIQSMAWDFTLEANIEMKKYLHLPDQHMNGNFADLSMDYPKHVTGVWWASDYDGDDYYDLYPQMVARLDAAEDSEQANEDREYLEEWYFEAFGTYNIKYNFSNELEEIHSMMEEAYEEA
;
A
#
# COMPACT_ATOMS: atom_id res chain seq x y z
N MET A 1 -17.13 1.77 18.10
CA MET A 1 -16.04 2.07 17.16
C MET A 1 -16.40 1.42 15.85
N GLU A 2 -16.38 2.20 14.76
CA GLU A 2 -16.50 1.62 13.43
C GLU A 2 -15.29 0.69 13.25
N LYS A 3 -15.52 -0.50 12.70
CA LYS A 3 -14.41 -1.43 12.43
C LYS A 3 -13.53 -0.82 11.34
N ASN A 4 -12.21 -0.95 11.46
CA ASN A 4 -11.23 -0.51 10.45
C ASN A 4 -11.36 -1.39 9.19
N ILE A 5 -12.41 -1.13 8.40
CA ILE A 5 -12.82 -1.91 7.24
C ILE A 5 -13.10 -0.94 6.10
N TRP A 6 -12.42 -1.16 4.98
CA TRP A 6 -12.58 -0.39 3.75
C TRP A 6 -13.45 -1.15 2.74
N GLU A 7 -14.12 -0.40 1.86
CA GLU A 7 -15.01 -0.92 0.82
C GLU A 7 -14.26 -0.94 -0.52
N TYR A 8 -13.88 -2.12 -1.01
CA TYR A 8 -12.89 -2.26 -2.09
C TYR A 8 -13.49 -2.40 -3.48
N VAL A 9 -14.51 -3.25 -3.60
CA VAL A 9 -15.12 -3.52 -4.90
C VAL A 9 -16.57 -3.10 -4.84
N LYS A 10 -16.96 -2.23 -5.77
CA LYS A 10 -18.35 -1.89 -6.04
C LYS A 10 -18.75 -2.54 -7.35
N ASN A 11 -19.90 -3.21 -7.40
CA ASN A 11 -20.41 -3.73 -8.66
C ASN A 11 -20.87 -2.58 -9.58
N SER A 12 -21.28 -2.90 -10.80
CA SER A 12 -21.75 -1.91 -11.79
C SER A 12 -22.98 -1.10 -11.36
N LYS A 13 -23.59 -1.40 -10.20
CA LYS A 13 -24.70 -0.67 -9.60
C LYS A 13 -24.26 0.19 -8.40
N GLY A 14 -22.97 0.24 -8.10
CA GLY A 14 -22.41 0.94 -6.95
C GLY A 14 -22.55 0.19 -5.62
N GLU A 15 -22.97 -1.08 -5.63
CA GLU A 15 -23.12 -1.89 -4.40
C GLU A 15 -21.77 -2.46 -3.98
N VAL A 16 -21.42 -2.33 -2.70
CA VAL A 16 -20.18 -2.87 -2.14
C VAL A 16 -20.26 -4.38 -2.08
N ILE A 17 -19.38 -5.05 -2.82
CA ILE A 17 -19.31 -6.51 -2.87
C ILE A 17 -18.11 -7.09 -2.13
N GLU A 18 -17.11 -6.27 -1.79
CA GLU A 18 -15.97 -6.69 -0.99
C GLU A 18 -15.59 -5.64 0.06
N LYS A 19 -15.42 -6.10 1.29
CA LYS A 19 -14.96 -5.32 2.44
C LYS A 19 -13.71 -5.98 2.98
N VAL A 20 -12.63 -5.21 3.14
CA VAL A 20 -11.35 -5.73 3.64
C VAL A 20 -10.90 -4.88 4.83
N ALA A 21 -10.33 -5.53 5.85
CA ALA A 21 -9.76 -4.83 6.99
C ALA A 21 -8.61 -3.92 6.55
N ASP A 22 -8.33 -2.91 7.35
CA ASP A 22 -7.13 -2.10 7.20
C ASP A 22 -5.91 -2.86 7.75
N TYR A 23 -4.96 -3.20 6.88
CA TYR A 23 -3.72 -3.90 7.21
C TYR A 23 -2.49 -2.98 7.19
N ILE A 24 -2.53 -1.87 6.44
CA ILE A 24 -1.35 -1.02 6.20
C ILE A 24 -1.54 0.44 6.60
N GLY A 25 -2.63 0.79 7.28
CA GLY A 25 -2.95 2.20 7.55
C GLY A 25 -3.32 2.92 6.25
N VAL A 26 -4.43 2.51 5.62
CA VAL A 26 -4.82 2.97 4.28
C VAL A 26 -4.80 4.50 4.13
N GLU A 27 -5.24 5.26 5.14
CA GLU A 27 -5.23 6.73 5.04
C GLU A 27 -3.84 7.36 5.06
N SER A 28 -2.91 6.86 5.89
CA SER A 28 -1.53 7.36 5.92
C SER A 28 -0.81 6.93 4.66
N PHE A 29 -0.94 5.66 4.29
CA PHE A 29 -0.35 5.09 3.09
C PHE A 29 -0.78 5.86 1.82
N ALA A 30 -2.09 6.13 1.66
CA ALA A 30 -2.59 6.87 0.50
C ALA A 30 -2.01 8.28 0.38
N LYS A 31 -1.74 8.96 1.51
CA LYS A 31 -1.09 10.28 1.49
C LYS A 31 0.35 10.18 1.00
N VAL A 32 1.09 9.16 1.44
CA VAL A 32 2.46 8.92 0.97
C VAL A 32 2.47 8.65 -0.53
N ILE A 33 1.58 7.78 -1.01
CA ILE A 33 1.46 7.47 -2.44
C ILE A 33 1.05 8.71 -3.26
N GLU A 34 0.10 9.51 -2.78
CA GLU A 34 -0.29 10.75 -3.46
C GLU A 34 0.91 11.70 -3.59
N SER A 35 1.70 11.87 -2.53
CA SER A 35 2.93 12.67 -2.58
C SER A 35 3.92 12.14 -3.60
N LEU A 36 4.14 10.82 -3.67
CA LEU A 36 5.04 10.21 -4.65
C LEU A 36 4.57 10.42 -6.10
N TYR A 37 3.27 10.28 -6.38
CA TYR A 37 2.71 10.60 -7.69
C TYR A 37 2.92 12.08 -8.05
N ARG A 38 2.66 13.00 -7.11
CA ARG A 38 2.85 14.44 -7.34
C ARG A 38 4.31 14.78 -7.64
N GLU A 39 5.25 14.19 -6.91
CA GLU A 39 6.67 14.33 -7.22
C GLU A 39 7.04 13.81 -8.62
N CYS A 40 6.37 12.76 -9.11
CA CYS A 40 6.57 12.27 -10.46
C CYS A 40 5.96 13.22 -11.50
N LEU A 41 4.76 13.74 -11.23
CA LEU A 41 4.05 14.70 -12.08
C LEU A 41 4.82 16.02 -12.25
N GLU A 42 5.51 16.49 -11.20
CA GLU A 42 6.34 17.70 -11.23
C GLU A 42 7.54 17.62 -12.21
N ASN A 43 7.82 16.46 -12.80
CA ASN A 43 8.87 16.32 -13.83
C ASN A 43 8.40 16.72 -15.24
N PHE A 44 7.11 16.98 -15.43
CA PHE A 44 6.53 17.41 -16.70
C PHE A 44 6.37 18.94 -16.72
N ASP A 45 6.75 19.59 -17.81
CA ASP A 45 6.66 21.05 -17.96
C ASP A 45 5.20 21.55 -17.99
N ASP A 46 4.29 20.64 -18.33
CA ASP A 46 2.84 20.79 -18.54
C ASP A 46 2.03 19.95 -17.55
N ALA A 47 2.53 19.82 -16.31
CA ALA A 47 1.92 19.04 -15.24
C ALA A 47 0.43 19.33 -14.99
N ASP A 48 0.02 20.61 -15.06
CA ASP A 48 -1.38 21.01 -14.88
C ASP A 48 -2.28 20.49 -16.03
N ASP A 49 -1.81 20.60 -17.28
CA ASP A 49 -2.53 20.10 -18.46
C ASP A 49 -2.62 18.56 -18.43
N LEU A 50 -1.56 17.89 -17.96
CA LEU A 50 -1.54 16.44 -17.80
C LEU A 50 -2.53 15.97 -16.72
N ASP A 51 -2.64 16.66 -15.57
CA ASP A 51 -3.63 16.32 -14.53
C ASP A 51 -5.07 16.52 -15.06
N GLU A 52 -5.32 17.58 -15.82
CA GLU A 52 -6.61 17.78 -16.51
C GLU A 52 -6.91 16.66 -17.51
N TYR A 53 -5.91 16.26 -18.31
CA TYR A 53 -6.05 15.18 -19.28
C TYR A 53 -6.33 13.81 -18.61
N ILE A 54 -5.68 13.52 -17.47
CA ILE A 54 -5.98 12.32 -16.66
C ILE A 54 -7.45 12.33 -16.21
N ALA A 55 -7.94 13.50 -15.77
CA ALA A 55 -9.34 13.68 -15.38
C ALA A 55 -10.31 13.44 -16.53
N ASP A 56 -10.00 13.93 -17.72
CA ASP A 56 -10.84 13.74 -18.89
C ASP A 56 -10.81 12.29 -19.41
N LEU A 57 -9.64 11.65 -19.44
CA LEU A 57 -9.46 10.31 -19.98
C LEU A 57 -10.03 9.23 -19.06
N TYR A 58 -9.77 9.33 -17.75
CA TYR A 58 -10.10 8.28 -16.79
C TYR A 58 -11.23 8.65 -15.83
N GLY A 59 -11.66 9.92 -15.78
CA GLY A 59 -12.58 10.39 -14.75
C GLY A 59 -11.95 10.36 -13.35
N LYS A 60 -10.61 10.44 -13.29
CA LYS A 60 -9.80 10.28 -12.09
C LYS A 60 -8.84 11.45 -11.94
N ASN A 61 -8.37 11.70 -10.72
CA ASN A 61 -7.24 12.60 -10.46
C ASN A 61 -6.14 11.83 -9.71
N ILE A 62 -4.97 12.46 -9.54
CA ILE A 62 -3.84 11.88 -8.80
C ILE A 62 -4.24 11.32 -7.43
N GLN A 63 -5.08 12.04 -6.70
CA GLN A 63 -5.58 11.57 -5.41
C GLN A 63 -6.34 10.25 -5.55
N SER A 64 -7.28 10.14 -6.49
CA SER A 64 -8.03 8.90 -6.72
C SER A 64 -7.14 7.74 -7.20
N MET A 65 -6.12 8.02 -8.02
CA MET A 65 -5.14 7.00 -8.44
C MET A 65 -4.32 6.50 -7.25
N ALA A 66 -3.92 7.39 -6.35
CA ALA A 66 -3.21 7.03 -5.12
C ALA A 66 -4.08 6.16 -4.19
N TRP A 67 -5.37 6.48 -4.08
CA TRP A 67 -6.34 5.67 -3.35
C TRP A 67 -6.50 4.29 -3.98
N ASP A 68 -6.65 4.19 -5.29
CA ASP A 68 -6.78 2.90 -5.99
C ASP A 68 -5.54 2.02 -5.75
N PHE A 69 -4.34 2.58 -5.90
CA PHE A 69 -3.08 1.88 -5.61
C PHE A 69 -3.03 1.39 -4.16
N THR A 70 -3.42 2.25 -3.22
CA THR A 70 -3.36 1.92 -1.79
C THR A 70 -4.33 0.80 -1.42
N LEU A 71 -5.53 0.82 -2.00
CA LEU A 71 -6.50 -0.23 -1.77
C LEU A 71 -6.02 -1.56 -2.36
N GLU A 72 -5.42 -1.54 -3.55
CA GLU A 72 -4.80 -2.74 -4.12
C GLU A 72 -3.65 -3.27 -3.23
N ALA A 73 -2.75 -2.39 -2.79
CA ALA A 73 -1.66 -2.73 -1.89
C ALA A 73 -2.15 -3.34 -0.56
N ASN A 74 -3.25 -2.83 0.01
CA ASN A 74 -3.83 -3.38 1.23
C ASN A 74 -4.42 -4.79 1.01
N ILE A 75 -5.06 -5.04 -0.13
CA ILE A 75 -5.54 -6.38 -0.51
C ILE A 75 -4.35 -7.34 -0.68
N GLU A 76 -3.30 -6.90 -1.36
CA GLU A 76 -2.10 -7.73 -1.56
C GLU A 76 -1.37 -8.00 -0.24
N MET A 77 -1.30 -7.02 0.67
CA MET A 77 -0.77 -7.23 2.02
C MET A 77 -1.55 -8.31 2.76
N LYS A 78 -2.90 -8.26 2.74
CA LYS A 78 -3.72 -9.32 3.32
C LYS A 78 -3.35 -10.69 2.75
N LYS A 79 -3.25 -10.81 1.42
CA LYS A 79 -2.91 -12.09 0.77
C LYS A 79 -1.52 -12.57 1.20
N TYR A 80 -0.56 -11.65 1.24
CA TYR A 80 0.82 -11.91 1.61
C TYR A 80 0.96 -12.41 3.06
N LEU A 81 0.24 -11.78 4.00
CA LEU A 81 0.19 -12.19 5.41
C LEU A 81 -0.35 -13.61 5.62
N HIS A 82 -1.03 -14.18 4.61
CA HIS A 82 -1.63 -15.51 4.66
C HIS A 82 -0.90 -16.54 3.79
N LEU A 83 0.26 -16.20 3.22
CA LEU A 83 1.10 -17.17 2.52
C LEU A 83 1.66 -18.22 3.51
N PRO A 84 2.00 -19.43 3.03
CA PRO A 84 2.70 -20.42 3.86
C PRO A 84 4.13 -19.99 4.24
N ASP A 85 4.70 -19.04 3.50
CA ASP A 85 6.05 -18.52 3.65
C ASP A 85 6.04 -17.03 3.27
N GLN A 86 6.58 -16.21 4.17
CA GLN A 86 6.68 -14.77 4.04
C GLN A 86 8.04 -14.35 3.48
N HIS A 87 8.87 -15.27 3.04
CA HIS A 87 10.11 -14.91 2.35
C HIS A 87 9.82 -14.38 0.93
N MET A 88 10.21 -13.14 0.65
CA MET A 88 10.17 -12.60 -0.71
C MET A 88 11.41 -13.00 -1.51
N ASN A 89 11.23 -13.83 -2.53
CA ASN A 89 12.33 -14.23 -3.43
C ASN A 89 13.02 -13.02 -4.07
N GLY A 90 14.34 -12.92 -3.90
CA GLY A 90 15.14 -11.80 -4.43
C GLY A 90 15.12 -10.55 -3.55
N ASN A 91 14.46 -10.61 -2.38
CA ASN A 91 14.46 -9.60 -1.33
C ASN A 91 14.91 -10.24 0.00
N PHE A 92 15.44 -9.44 0.93
CA PHE A 92 15.74 -9.89 2.30
C PHE A 92 14.52 -9.78 3.23
N ALA A 93 13.43 -9.19 2.75
CA ALA A 93 12.22 -8.98 3.52
C ALA A 93 11.49 -10.31 3.82
N ASP A 94 11.18 -10.53 5.09
CA ASP A 94 10.46 -11.69 5.61
C ASP A 94 9.70 -11.31 6.89
N LEU A 95 8.40 -11.02 6.77
CA LEU A 95 7.58 -10.57 7.90
C LEU A 95 7.52 -11.57 9.06
N SER A 96 7.68 -12.87 8.79
CA SER A 96 7.66 -13.89 9.84
C SER A 96 8.87 -13.79 10.77
N MET A 97 9.94 -13.13 10.30
CA MET A 97 11.18 -12.86 11.05
C MET A 97 11.32 -11.38 11.43
N ASP A 98 10.95 -10.48 10.52
CA ASP A 98 11.10 -9.03 10.68
C ASP A 98 10.19 -8.49 11.78
N TYR A 99 8.93 -8.95 11.86
CA TYR A 99 7.99 -8.46 12.86
C TYR A 99 8.35 -8.89 14.30
N PRO A 100 8.66 -10.17 14.59
CA PRO A 100 9.17 -10.55 15.90
C PRO A 100 10.42 -9.76 16.31
N LYS A 101 11.33 -9.50 15.37
CA LYS A 101 12.52 -8.69 15.61
C LYS A 101 12.19 -7.21 15.86
N HIS A 102 11.19 -6.65 15.18
CA HIS A 102 10.69 -5.31 15.46
C HIS A 102 10.17 -5.19 16.90
N VAL A 103 9.33 -6.14 17.33
CA VAL A 103 8.71 -6.13 18.67
C VAL A 103 9.74 -6.39 19.79
N THR A 104 10.62 -7.38 19.60
CA THR A 104 11.53 -7.86 20.65
C THR A 104 12.92 -7.24 20.62
N GLY A 105 13.31 -6.65 19.50
CA GLY A 105 14.67 -6.17 19.23
C GLY A 105 15.67 -7.27 18.88
N VAL A 106 15.27 -8.54 18.82
CA VAL A 106 16.18 -9.69 18.57
C VAL A 106 15.72 -10.56 17.40
N TRP A 107 16.70 -11.09 16.65
CA TRP A 107 16.46 -11.91 15.46
C TRP A 107 16.16 -13.37 15.77
N TRP A 108 16.52 -13.85 16.96
CA TRP A 108 16.45 -15.26 17.30
C TRP A 108 15.67 -15.45 18.58
N ALA A 109 14.73 -16.40 18.57
CA ALA A 109 13.99 -16.81 19.76
C ALA A 109 14.92 -17.24 20.91
N SER A 110 16.11 -17.77 20.62
CA SER A 110 17.10 -18.15 21.64
C SER A 110 17.67 -16.97 22.43
N ASP A 111 17.59 -15.77 21.86
CA ASP A 111 18.12 -14.53 22.44
C ASP A 111 17.00 -13.69 23.09
N TYR A 112 15.75 -14.20 23.05
CA TYR A 112 14.57 -13.58 23.64
C TYR A 112 14.22 -14.25 24.96
N ASP A 113 14.02 -13.45 26.02
CA ASP A 113 13.74 -13.95 27.37
C ASP A 113 12.29 -14.48 27.54
N GLY A 114 11.39 -14.20 26.59
CA GLY A 114 9.99 -14.66 26.60
C GLY A 114 9.76 -15.97 25.83
N ASP A 115 8.57 -16.55 25.97
CA ASP A 115 8.18 -17.82 25.34
C ASP A 115 7.22 -17.66 24.14
N ASP A 116 6.82 -16.43 23.82
CA ASP A 116 5.83 -16.07 22.80
C ASP A 116 6.44 -15.57 21.48
N TYR A 117 7.76 -15.65 21.28
CA TYR A 117 8.46 -15.14 20.09
C TYR A 117 7.79 -15.56 18.76
N TYR A 118 7.46 -16.85 18.64
CA TYR A 118 6.85 -17.41 17.44
C TYR A 118 5.35 -17.11 17.31
N ASP A 119 4.72 -16.63 18.38
CA ASP A 119 3.31 -16.24 18.40
C ASP A 119 3.12 -14.76 18.01
N LEU A 120 4.17 -13.93 18.08
CA LEU A 120 4.09 -12.50 17.80
C LEU A 120 3.50 -12.19 16.41
N TYR A 121 4.04 -12.80 15.35
CA TYR A 121 3.56 -12.59 13.99
C TYR A 121 2.10 -13.10 13.80
N PRO A 122 1.74 -14.35 14.17
CA PRO A 122 0.36 -14.79 14.12
C PRO A 122 -0.63 -13.92 14.92
N GLN A 123 -0.21 -13.38 16.06
CA GLN A 123 -1.04 -12.49 16.87
C GLN A 123 -1.29 -11.15 16.16
N MET A 124 -0.28 -10.57 15.51
CA MET A 124 -0.45 -9.38 14.67
C MET A 124 -1.48 -9.62 13.57
N VAL A 125 -1.33 -10.71 12.80
CA VAL A 125 -2.27 -11.07 11.73
C VAL A 125 -3.69 -11.22 12.28
N ALA A 126 -3.85 -11.89 13.42
CA ALA A 126 -5.16 -12.08 14.04
C ALA A 126 -5.84 -10.76 14.46
N ARG A 127 -5.08 -9.79 15.01
CA ARG A 127 -5.60 -8.47 15.37
C ARG A 127 -6.08 -7.70 14.12
N LEU A 128 -5.30 -7.73 13.05
CA LEU A 128 -5.63 -7.08 11.78
C LEU A 128 -6.86 -7.72 11.12
N ASP A 129 -6.93 -9.05 11.07
CA ASP A 129 -8.08 -9.79 10.53
C ASP A 129 -9.38 -9.53 11.30
N ALA A 130 -9.28 -9.34 12.63
CA ALA A 130 -10.40 -8.96 13.46
C ALA A 130 -10.84 -7.50 13.25
N ALA A 131 -10.11 -6.74 12.42
CA ALA A 131 -10.26 -5.30 12.21
C ALA A 131 -10.28 -4.55 13.55
N GLU A 132 -9.37 -4.94 14.45
CA GLU A 132 -9.25 -4.32 15.76
C GLU A 132 -8.87 -2.83 15.65
N ASP A 133 -9.41 -2.06 16.58
CA ASP A 133 -9.16 -0.63 16.76
C ASP A 133 -8.46 -0.40 18.11
N SER A 134 -7.47 -1.23 18.39
CA SER A 134 -6.60 -1.14 19.56
C SER A 134 -5.34 -0.36 19.23
N GLU A 135 -4.69 0.21 20.24
CA GLU A 135 -3.39 0.89 20.10
C GLU A 135 -2.38 -0.05 19.42
N GLN A 136 -2.30 -1.30 19.87
CA GLN A 136 -1.42 -2.30 19.25
C GLN A 136 -1.76 -2.58 17.78
N ALA A 137 -3.05 -2.68 17.42
CA ALA A 137 -3.43 -2.89 16.03
C ALA A 137 -3.09 -1.69 15.13
N ASN A 138 -3.03 -0.48 15.69
CA ASN A 138 -2.58 0.71 14.96
C ASN A 138 -1.06 0.69 14.79
N GLU A 139 -0.29 0.35 15.83
CA GLU A 139 1.16 0.15 15.72
C GLU A 139 1.50 -0.95 14.69
N ASP A 140 0.71 -2.03 14.62
CA ASP A 140 0.88 -3.09 13.62
C ASP A 140 0.71 -2.56 12.19
N ARG A 141 -0.28 -1.68 11.96
CA ARG A 141 -0.52 -1.05 10.65
C ARG A 141 0.60 -0.11 10.26
N GLU A 142 1.03 0.74 11.19
CA GLU A 142 2.15 1.67 11.00
C GLU A 142 3.43 0.89 10.65
N TYR A 143 3.71 -0.21 11.35
CA TYR A 143 4.83 -1.06 11.03
C TYR A 143 4.72 -1.67 9.61
N LEU A 144 3.54 -2.19 9.24
CA LEU A 144 3.35 -2.78 7.91
C LEU A 144 3.43 -1.75 6.78
N GLU A 145 3.00 -0.51 7.02
CA GLU A 145 3.24 0.63 6.13
C GLU A 145 4.74 0.85 5.91
N GLU A 146 5.50 1.02 7.00
CA GLU A 146 6.95 1.24 6.94
C GLU A 146 7.66 0.07 6.25
N TRP A 147 7.35 -1.16 6.65
CA TRP A 147 7.93 -2.38 6.10
C TRP A 147 7.65 -2.49 4.59
N TYR A 148 6.46 -2.12 4.12
CA TYR A 148 6.15 -2.13 2.69
C TYR A 148 7.11 -1.23 1.90
N PHE A 149 7.31 0.01 2.36
CA PHE A 149 8.21 0.93 1.67
C PHE A 149 9.68 0.51 1.77
N GLU A 150 10.10 -0.12 2.87
CA GLU A 150 11.44 -0.70 2.99
C GLU A 150 11.63 -1.89 2.05
N ALA A 151 10.64 -2.77 1.94
CA ALA A 151 10.71 -3.96 1.12
C ALA A 151 10.70 -3.63 -0.38
N PHE A 152 9.79 -2.76 -0.83
CA PHE A 152 9.63 -2.46 -2.25
C PHE A 152 10.49 -1.29 -2.72
N GLY A 153 10.88 -0.39 -1.81
CA GLY A 153 11.64 0.80 -2.09
C GLY A 153 10.82 1.88 -2.80
N THR A 154 10.88 3.11 -2.30
CA THR A 154 10.20 4.25 -2.93
C THR A 154 10.68 4.51 -4.35
N TYR A 155 11.93 4.18 -4.68
CA TYR A 155 12.48 4.31 -6.03
C TYR A 155 11.71 3.45 -7.05
N ASN A 156 11.44 2.18 -6.75
CA ASN A 156 10.73 1.30 -7.67
C ASN A 156 9.27 1.73 -7.84
N ILE A 157 8.64 2.20 -6.76
CA ILE A 157 7.27 2.74 -6.80
C ILE A 157 7.23 3.97 -7.72
N LYS A 158 8.12 4.93 -7.50
CA LYS A 158 8.22 6.13 -8.35
C LYS A 158 8.55 5.79 -9.80
N TYR A 159 9.41 4.79 -10.04
CA TYR A 159 9.72 4.34 -11.40
C TYR A 159 8.46 3.86 -12.14
N ASN A 160 7.60 3.09 -11.47
CA ASN A 160 6.33 2.65 -12.05
C ASN A 160 5.39 3.84 -12.33
N PHE A 161 5.27 4.77 -11.38
CA PHE A 161 4.42 5.96 -11.55
C PHE A 161 4.92 6.87 -12.68
N SER A 162 6.23 7.09 -12.77
CA SER A 162 6.83 7.86 -13.86
C SER A 162 6.54 7.24 -15.22
N ASN A 163 6.69 5.91 -15.36
CA ASN A 163 6.36 5.23 -16.62
C ASN A 163 4.88 5.38 -16.99
N GLU A 164 3.96 5.21 -16.01
CA GLU A 164 2.52 5.39 -16.25
C GLU A 164 2.20 6.82 -16.69
N LEU A 165 2.78 7.83 -16.02
CA LEU A 165 2.58 9.23 -16.38
C LEU A 165 3.21 9.57 -17.75
N GLU A 166 4.37 9.01 -18.09
CA GLU A 166 4.98 9.17 -19.42
C GLU A 166 4.10 8.60 -20.53
N GLU A 167 3.49 7.43 -20.31
CA GLU A 167 2.54 6.85 -21.26
C GLU A 167 1.33 7.76 -21.48
N ILE A 168 0.75 8.29 -20.40
CA ILE A 168 -0.40 9.21 -20.47
C ILE A 168 -0.01 10.53 -21.15
N HIS A 169 1.17 11.06 -20.83
CA HIS A 169 1.69 12.29 -21.43
C HIS A 169 1.87 12.14 -22.94
N SER A 170 2.42 11.01 -23.40
CA SER A 170 2.54 10.71 -24.83
C SER A 170 1.18 10.68 -25.54
N MET A 171 0.14 10.13 -24.89
CA MET A 171 -1.22 10.12 -25.45
C MET A 171 -1.84 11.52 -25.54
N MET A 172 -1.54 12.40 -24.56
CA MET A 172 -1.99 13.78 -24.56
C MET A 172 -1.36 14.57 -25.71
N GLU A 173 -0.04 14.48 -25.88
CA GLU A 173 0.69 15.16 -26.96
C GLU A 173 0.17 14.72 -28.34
N GLU A 174 -0.02 13.42 -28.56
CA GLU A 174 -0.61 12.90 -29.80
C GLU A 174 -2.01 13.47 -30.06
N ALA A 175 -2.86 13.55 -29.01
CA ALA A 175 -4.20 14.10 -29.14
C ALA A 175 -4.21 15.61 -29.46
N TYR A 176 -3.23 16.38 -28.98
CA TYR A 176 -3.07 17.80 -29.28
C TYR A 176 -2.45 18.05 -30.66
N GLU A 177 -1.59 17.17 -31.16
CA GLU A 177 -1.06 17.25 -32.53
C GLU A 177 -2.14 16.95 -33.59
N GLU A 178 -3.14 16.13 -33.28
CA GLU A 178 -4.23 15.76 -34.19
C GLU A 178 -5.44 16.73 -34.19
N ALA A 179 -5.49 17.70 -33.27
CA ALA A 179 -6.58 18.67 -33.07
C ALA A 179 -6.43 19.97 -33.89
#